data_AF-B0CZT6-F1
#
_entry.id   AF-B0CZT6-F1
#
_cell.length_a   1.000
_cell.length_b   1.000
_cell.length_c   1.000
_cell.angle_alpha   90.00
_cell.angle_beta   90.00
_cell.angle_gamma   90.00
#
_symmetry.space_group_name_H-M   'P 1'
#
loop_
_entity.id
_entity.type
_entity.pdbx_description
1 polymer ?
#
loop_
_entity_poly.entity_id
_entity_poly.type
_entity_poly.pdbx_seq_one_letter_code
_entity_poly.pdbx_strand_id
1 'polypeptide(L)'
;MAAPITIHSFSSESDDDIQSDNNLIIKSFGDNLKFVSPVDKWFKELTKKTMWKEVEAESLTRFLPIEKAKRMETELERELCELRLRVEDLGKKEKYVGKEVYTHVIFAEKALSLAKQAEISNSSNLIWKVQDELPDIMHQKVKETYSTWTEFCTAIKEVEMARIQDGVKKHQKEKEEKEKTEAAIASLHSMCLHLQGQHHLSAALTPSVLNASQTQQSSTL
;
A
#
# COMPACT_ATOMS: atom_id res chain seq x y z
N MET A 1 -52.80 0.04 -56.39
CA MET A 1 -52.87 1.44 -55.96
C MET A 1 -51.91 1.59 -54.79
N ALA A 2 -50.74 2.20 -55.01
CA ALA A 2 -49.72 2.39 -53.97
C ALA A 2 -49.99 3.74 -53.29
N ALA A 3 -50.18 3.73 -51.97
CA ALA A 3 -50.33 4.94 -51.18
C ALA A 3 -48.96 5.62 -50.96
N PRO A 4 -48.86 6.96 -51.01
CA PRO A 4 -47.61 7.65 -50.77
C PRO A 4 -47.28 7.69 -49.27
N ILE A 5 -46.06 7.29 -48.92
CA ILE A 5 -45.49 7.43 -47.57
C ILE A 5 -45.11 8.90 -47.38
N THR A 6 -45.82 9.59 -46.49
CA THR A 6 -45.43 10.92 -46.03
C THR A 6 -44.32 10.76 -44.99
N ILE A 7 -43.10 11.16 -45.34
CA ILE A 7 -42.00 11.26 -44.38
C ILE A 7 -42.22 12.55 -43.60
N HIS A 8 -42.72 12.42 -42.38
CA HIS A 8 -42.66 13.50 -41.40
C HIS A 8 -41.19 13.72 -41.04
N SER A 9 -40.65 14.86 -41.45
CA SER A 9 -39.34 15.33 -41.01
C SER A 9 -39.33 15.37 -39.48
N PHE A 10 -38.37 14.66 -38.91
CA PHE A 10 -38.08 14.58 -37.49
C PHE A 10 -37.84 15.99 -36.94
N SER A 11 -38.54 16.32 -35.86
CA SER A 11 -38.52 17.60 -35.17
C SER A 11 -37.12 18.19 -35.07
N SER A 12 -37.01 19.43 -35.55
CA SER A 12 -36.07 20.42 -35.03
C SER A 12 -36.13 20.40 -33.51
N GLU A 13 -35.05 19.94 -32.87
CA GLU A 13 -34.78 20.23 -31.47
C GLU A 13 -34.84 21.76 -31.36
N SER A 14 -35.83 22.26 -30.63
CA SER A 14 -36.15 23.69 -30.64
C SER A 14 -35.07 24.41 -29.85
N ASP A 15 -34.49 25.49 -30.41
CA ASP A 15 -33.46 26.29 -29.74
C ASP A 15 -33.89 26.75 -28.32
N ASP A 16 -35.20 26.83 -28.09
CA ASP A 16 -35.82 27.09 -26.79
C ASP A 16 -35.51 26.03 -25.72
N ASP A 17 -35.43 24.74 -26.09
CA ASP A 17 -35.15 23.63 -25.15
C ASP A 17 -33.68 23.68 -24.69
N ILE A 18 -32.76 23.96 -25.62
CA ILE A 18 -31.32 24.07 -25.34
C ILE A 18 -31.03 25.28 -24.44
N GLN A 19 -31.74 26.39 -24.65
CA GLN A 19 -31.57 27.59 -23.84
C GLN A 19 -32.15 27.42 -22.43
N SER A 20 -33.26 26.70 -22.28
CA SER A 20 -33.83 26.31 -20.98
C SER A 20 -32.85 25.49 -20.13
N ASP A 21 -32.20 24.50 -20.74
CA ASP A 21 -31.24 23.63 -20.05
C ASP A 21 -29.97 24.37 -19.62
N ASN A 22 -29.42 25.25 -20.47
CA ASN A 22 -28.27 26.07 -20.11
C ASN A 22 -28.57 26.99 -18.91
N ASN A 23 -29.75 27.61 -18.88
CA ASN A 23 -30.16 28.45 -17.77
C ASN A 23 -30.28 27.66 -16.45
N LEU A 24 -30.79 26.43 -16.52
CA LEU A 24 -30.90 25.55 -15.36
C LEU A 24 -29.53 25.14 -14.81
N ILE A 25 -28.59 24.79 -15.70
CA ILE A 25 -27.22 24.40 -15.32
C ILE A 25 -26.48 25.59 -14.69
N ILE A 26 -26.57 26.78 -15.29
CA ILE A 26 -25.92 27.99 -14.78
C ILE A 26 -26.46 28.36 -13.39
N LYS A 27 -27.78 28.27 -13.20
CA LYS A 27 -28.41 28.51 -11.89
C LYS A 27 -27.93 27.51 -10.85
N SER A 28 -27.99 26.22 -11.17
CA SER A 28 -27.54 25.14 -10.29
C SER A 28 -26.07 25.30 -9.91
N PHE A 29 -25.20 25.67 -10.85
CA PHE A 29 -23.79 25.94 -10.57
C PHE A 29 -23.62 27.05 -9.54
N GLY A 30 -24.32 28.19 -9.70
CA GLY A 30 -24.29 29.31 -8.76
C GLY A 30 -24.73 28.92 -7.34
N ASP A 31 -25.80 28.12 -7.23
CA ASP A 31 -26.33 27.66 -5.94
C ASP A 31 -25.38 26.70 -5.21
N ASN A 32 -24.49 26.01 -5.94
CA ASN A 32 -23.48 25.10 -5.39
C ASN A 32 -22.15 25.79 -5.06
N LEU A 33 -22.01 27.10 -5.31
CA LEU A 33 -20.81 27.84 -4.93
C LEU A 33 -20.82 28.15 -3.43
N LYS A 34 -19.69 27.92 -2.78
CA LYS A 34 -19.50 28.31 -1.38
C LYS A 34 -19.64 29.83 -1.25
N PHE A 35 -20.57 30.27 -0.40
CA PHE A 35 -20.85 31.69 -0.15
C PHE A 35 -19.58 32.49 0.20
N VAL A 36 -19.37 33.65 -0.45
CA VAL A 36 -18.18 34.54 -0.29
C VAL A 36 -16.86 33.92 -0.79
N SER A 37 -16.91 32.82 -1.54
CA SER A 37 -15.73 32.29 -2.23
C SER A 37 -15.25 33.25 -3.34
N PRO A 38 -13.95 33.29 -3.66
CA PRO A 38 -13.45 33.94 -4.88
C PRO A 38 -14.19 33.52 -6.15
N VAL A 39 -14.69 32.27 -6.19
CA VAL A 39 -15.50 31.73 -7.29
C VAL A 39 -16.92 32.30 -7.29
N ASP A 40 -17.55 32.47 -6.12
CA ASP A 40 -18.88 33.10 -5.97
C ASP A 40 -18.84 34.58 -6.40
N LYS A 41 -17.79 35.30 -6.00
CA LYS A 41 -17.60 36.70 -6.40
C LYS A 41 -17.39 36.83 -7.92
N TRP A 42 -16.53 36.00 -8.50
CA TRP A 42 -16.32 35.95 -9.96
C TRP A 42 -17.61 35.60 -10.70
N PHE A 43 -18.33 34.57 -10.26
CA PHE A 43 -19.55 34.14 -10.91
C PHE A 43 -20.63 35.22 -10.87
N LYS A 44 -20.68 36.06 -9.81
CA LYS A 44 -21.56 37.24 -9.73
C LYS A 44 -21.14 38.38 -10.66
N GLU A 45 -19.85 38.57 -10.88
CA GLU A 45 -19.27 39.60 -11.77
C GLU A 45 -19.34 39.24 -13.26
N LEU A 46 -19.67 37.98 -13.59
CA LEU A 46 -19.78 37.48 -14.96
C LEU A 46 -20.96 38.13 -15.71
N THR A 47 -20.66 38.85 -16.79
CA THR A 47 -21.65 39.62 -17.58
C THR A 47 -22.36 38.78 -18.65
N LYS A 48 -21.78 37.65 -19.07
CA LYS A 48 -22.35 36.73 -20.05
C LYS A 48 -22.65 35.39 -19.40
N LYS A 49 -23.94 35.14 -19.14
CA LYS A 49 -24.45 33.90 -18.52
C LYS A 49 -25.50 33.23 -19.41
N THR A 50 -25.22 33.21 -20.70
CA THR A 50 -26.15 32.74 -21.73
C THR A 50 -25.94 31.28 -22.09
N MET A 51 -24.68 30.82 -22.10
CA MET A 51 -24.34 29.43 -22.41
C MET A 51 -23.39 28.88 -21.36
N TRP A 52 -23.64 27.65 -20.90
CA TRP A 52 -22.77 26.98 -19.92
C TRP A 52 -21.33 26.84 -20.43
N LYS A 53 -21.15 26.60 -21.74
CA LYS A 53 -19.82 26.53 -22.37
C LYS A 53 -18.99 27.82 -22.23
N GLU A 54 -19.64 28.98 -22.22
CA GLU A 54 -18.96 30.28 -22.04
C GLU A 54 -18.51 30.44 -20.58
N VAL A 55 -19.38 30.09 -19.64
CA VAL A 55 -19.07 30.06 -18.20
C VAL A 55 -17.91 29.09 -17.92
N GLU A 56 -17.93 27.91 -18.53
CA GLU A 56 -16.87 26.90 -18.40
C GLU A 56 -15.54 27.41 -18.95
N ALA A 57 -15.51 27.99 -20.16
CA ALA A 57 -14.30 28.53 -20.76
C ALA A 57 -13.69 29.69 -19.95
N GLU A 58 -14.52 30.61 -19.45
CA GLU A 58 -14.06 31.68 -18.58
C GLU A 58 -13.61 31.17 -17.20
N SER A 59 -14.25 30.11 -16.70
CA SER A 59 -13.83 29.45 -15.45
C SER A 59 -12.41 28.88 -15.60
N LEU A 60 -12.11 28.23 -16.71
CA LEU A 60 -10.78 27.66 -17.01
C LEU A 60 -9.73 28.74 -17.25
N THR A 61 -10.14 29.91 -17.74
CA THR A 61 -9.25 31.07 -17.94
C THR A 61 -8.93 31.77 -16.62
N ARG A 62 -9.93 31.95 -15.75
CA ARG A 62 -9.80 32.69 -14.48
C ARG A 62 -9.24 31.81 -13.37
N PHE A 63 -9.73 30.60 -13.27
CA PHE A 63 -9.24 29.54 -12.42
C PHE A 63 -8.49 28.56 -13.32
N LEU A 64 -7.33 29.03 -13.82
CA LEU A 64 -6.34 28.14 -14.43
C LEU A 64 -6.28 26.90 -13.56
N PRO A 65 -6.51 25.70 -14.11
CA PRO A 65 -6.29 24.46 -13.39
C PRO A 65 -4.89 24.60 -12.81
N ILE A 66 -4.79 24.73 -11.48
CA ILE A 66 -3.49 24.69 -10.83
C ILE A 66 -3.00 23.32 -11.23
N GLU A 67 -2.03 23.30 -12.14
CA GLU A 67 -1.40 22.09 -12.61
C GLU A 67 -0.85 21.46 -11.34
N LYS A 68 -1.57 20.47 -10.81
CA LYS A 68 -1.09 19.70 -9.65
C LYS A 68 0.30 19.28 -10.09
N ALA A 69 1.32 19.75 -9.37
CA ALA A 69 2.71 19.48 -9.69
C ALA A 69 2.78 18.02 -10.13
N LYS A 70 3.09 17.80 -11.42
CA LYS A 70 3.18 16.46 -11.99
C LYS A 70 4.11 15.72 -11.06
N ARG A 71 3.58 14.79 -10.25
CA ARG A 71 4.44 14.01 -9.35
C ARG A 71 5.53 13.46 -10.24
N MET A 72 6.77 13.80 -9.90
CA MET A 72 7.88 13.38 -10.74
C MET A 72 7.84 11.85 -10.81
N GLU A 73 8.14 11.29 -11.97
CA GLU A 73 8.17 9.84 -12.18
C GLU A 73 8.97 9.15 -11.08
N THR A 74 10.10 9.74 -10.69
CA THR A 74 10.96 9.29 -9.58
C THR A 74 10.28 9.27 -8.21
N GLU A 75 9.34 10.17 -7.95
CA GLU A 75 8.57 10.17 -6.70
C GLU A 75 7.51 9.07 -6.69
N LEU A 76 6.87 8.81 -7.83
CA LEU A 76 5.94 7.70 -7.98
C LEU A 76 6.64 6.34 -7.90
N GLU A 77 7.82 6.21 -8.49
CA GLU A 77 8.66 5.01 -8.38
C GLU A 77 9.10 4.78 -6.93
N ARG A 78 9.46 5.84 -6.20
CA ARG A 78 9.79 5.74 -4.78
C ARG A 78 8.58 5.29 -3.96
N GLU A 79 7.42 5.92 -4.14
CA GLU A 79 6.18 5.52 -3.45
C GLU A 79 5.81 4.06 -3.75
N LEU A 80 6.03 3.61 -4.99
CA LEU A 80 5.79 2.23 -5.40
C LEU A 80 6.74 1.26 -4.68
N CYS A 81 8.03 1.61 -4.54
CA CYS A 81 9.01 0.79 -3.82
C CYS A 81 8.81 0.80 -2.29
N GLU A 82 8.25 1.87 -1.73
CA GLU A 82 7.94 1.96 -0.30
C GLU A 82 6.63 1.25 0.07
N LEU A 83 5.83 0.85 -0.92
CA LEU A 83 4.56 0.18 -0.70
C LEU A 83 4.80 -1.22 -0.13
N ARG A 84 4.47 -1.39 1.15
CA ARG A 84 4.65 -2.65 1.88
C ARG A 84 3.33 -3.24 2.33
N LEU A 85 3.24 -4.56 2.26
CA LEU A 85 2.14 -5.34 2.81
C LEU A 85 2.64 -6.13 4.01
N ARG A 86 2.13 -5.83 5.20
CA ARG A 86 2.54 -6.49 6.43
C ARG A 86 1.80 -7.81 6.63
N VAL A 87 2.49 -8.82 7.16
CA VAL A 87 1.90 -10.12 7.51
C VAL A 87 0.75 -9.95 8.51
N GLU A 88 0.92 -9.05 9.47
CA GLU A 88 -0.06 -8.80 10.52
C GLU A 88 -1.36 -8.23 9.94
N ASP A 89 -1.29 -7.54 8.80
CA ASP A 89 -2.42 -6.90 8.16
C ASP A 89 -3.08 -7.78 7.08
N LEU A 90 -2.46 -8.92 6.74
CA LEU A 90 -2.99 -9.87 5.76
C LEU A 90 -4.34 -10.45 6.20
N GLY A 91 -5.30 -10.52 5.27
CA GLY A 91 -6.62 -11.10 5.52
C GLY A 91 -7.57 -10.22 6.34
N LYS A 92 -7.14 -9.02 6.79
CA LYS A 92 -8.01 -8.02 7.39
C LYS A 92 -8.82 -7.28 6.33
N LYS A 93 -9.96 -6.74 6.73
CA LYS A 93 -10.75 -5.79 5.92
C LYS A 93 -10.47 -4.38 6.39
N GLU A 94 -10.32 -3.47 5.45
CA GLU A 94 -10.18 -2.03 5.69
C GLU A 94 -11.14 -1.28 4.78
N LYS A 95 -11.58 -0.09 5.22
CA LYS A 95 -12.44 0.78 4.42
C LYS A 95 -11.61 1.51 3.37
N TYR A 96 -11.77 1.12 2.11
CA TYR A 96 -11.13 1.75 0.96
C TYR A 96 -12.19 2.27 -0.02
N VAL A 97 -12.12 3.57 -0.34
CA VAL A 97 -13.09 4.24 -1.24
C VAL A 97 -14.55 3.99 -0.80
N GLY A 98 -14.80 4.03 0.51
CA GLY A 98 -16.14 3.84 1.07
C GLY A 98 -16.62 2.39 1.18
N LYS A 99 -15.85 1.40 0.71
CA LYS A 99 -16.20 -0.03 0.77
C LYS A 99 -15.24 -0.79 1.70
N GLU A 100 -15.72 -1.82 2.37
CA GLU A 100 -14.85 -2.77 3.07
C GLU A 100 -14.23 -3.74 2.08
N VAL A 101 -12.90 -3.68 1.96
CA VAL A 101 -12.11 -4.49 1.03
C VAL A 101 -10.95 -5.10 1.81
N TYR A 102 -10.49 -6.29 1.41
CA TYR A 102 -9.35 -6.91 2.04
C TYR A 102 -8.06 -6.14 1.77
N THR A 103 -7.16 -6.10 2.76
CA THR A 103 -5.88 -5.36 2.72
C THR A 103 -5.00 -5.71 1.53
N HIS A 104 -4.86 -7.00 1.19
CA HIS A 104 -4.09 -7.44 0.03
C HIS A 104 -4.69 -6.96 -1.31
N VAL A 105 -6.02 -6.85 -1.41
CA VAL A 105 -6.69 -6.27 -2.58
C VAL A 105 -6.46 -4.77 -2.64
N ILE A 106 -6.57 -4.07 -1.50
CA ILE A 106 -6.30 -2.63 -1.40
C ILE A 106 -4.86 -2.33 -1.82
N PHE A 107 -3.91 -3.14 -1.36
CA PHE A 107 -2.51 -3.06 -1.76
C PHE A 107 -2.36 -3.18 -3.28
N ALA A 108 -2.96 -4.21 -3.89
CA ALA A 108 -2.90 -4.40 -5.34
C ALA A 108 -3.55 -3.24 -6.11
N GLU A 109 -4.65 -2.67 -5.62
CA GLU A 109 -5.26 -1.48 -6.25
C GLU A 109 -4.36 -0.24 -6.14
N LYS A 110 -3.72 -0.02 -4.99
CA LYS A 110 -2.78 1.10 -4.78
C LYS A 110 -1.54 0.94 -5.68
N ALA A 111 -0.94 -0.24 -5.71
CA ALA A 111 0.20 -0.56 -6.57
C ALA A 111 -0.13 -0.33 -8.05
N LEU A 112 -1.26 -0.85 -8.53
CA LEU A 112 -1.69 -0.65 -9.90
C LEU A 112 -1.99 0.82 -10.22
N SER A 113 -2.57 1.56 -9.28
CA SER A 113 -2.85 3.00 -9.46
C SER A 113 -1.57 3.82 -9.55
N LEU A 114 -0.53 3.48 -8.77
CA LEU A 114 0.79 4.12 -8.84
C LEU A 114 1.51 3.76 -10.14
N ALA A 115 1.50 2.50 -10.54
CA ALA A 115 2.07 2.05 -11.81
C ALA A 115 1.38 2.68 -13.04
N LYS A 116 0.08 3.03 -12.93
CA LYS A 116 -0.64 3.78 -13.98
C LYS A 116 -0.22 5.24 -14.02
N GLN A 117 -0.06 5.87 -12.86
CA GLN A 117 0.41 7.25 -12.77
C GLN A 117 1.85 7.42 -13.27
N ALA A 118 2.70 6.41 -13.06
CA ALA A 118 4.07 6.36 -13.56
C ALA A 118 4.18 5.86 -15.02
N GLU A 119 3.06 5.59 -15.70
CA GLU A 119 3.02 5.08 -17.09
C GLU A 119 3.74 3.72 -17.32
N ILE A 120 4.17 3.03 -16.27
CA ILE A 120 4.88 1.73 -16.33
C ILE A 120 3.95 0.50 -16.30
N SER A 121 2.63 0.68 -16.31
CA SER A 121 1.65 -0.40 -16.09
C SER A 121 1.78 -1.61 -17.03
N ASN A 122 2.23 -1.37 -18.26
CA ASN A 122 2.42 -2.40 -19.29
C ASN A 122 3.85 -2.96 -19.32
N SER A 123 4.70 -2.54 -18.39
CA SER A 123 6.07 -3.01 -18.26
C SER A 123 6.24 -3.89 -17.02
N SER A 124 7.33 -4.63 -16.97
CA SER A 124 7.78 -5.38 -15.80
C SER A 124 8.67 -4.55 -14.87
N ASN A 125 8.85 -3.26 -15.16
CA ASN A 125 9.77 -2.40 -14.41
C ASN A 125 9.31 -2.27 -12.96
N LEU A 126 10.27 -2.40 -12.03
CA LEU A 126 10.08 -2.35 -10.57
C LEU A 126 9.17 -3.43 -9.95
N ILE A 127 8.55 -4.33 -10.73
CA ILE A 127 7.73 -5.43 -10.19
C ILE A 127 8.55 -6.27 -9.22
N TRP A 128 9.77 -6.62 -9.60
CA TRP A 128 10.68 -7.43 -8.79
C TRP A 128 10.95 -6.82 -7.40
N LYS A 129 11.02 -5.48 -7.29
CA LYS A 129 11.24 -4.80 -6.00
C LYS A 129 10.04 -4.94 -5.08
N VAL A 130 8.85 -4.66 -5.60
CA VAL A 130 7.61 -4.78 -4.82
C VAL A 130 7.32 -6.23 -4.49
N GLN A 131 7.66 -7.14 -5.40
CA GLN A 131 7.57 -8.57 -5.18
C GLN A 131 8.48 -9.03 -4.04
N ASP A 132 9.74 -8.61 -3.98
CA ASP A 132 10.69 -9.00 -2.92
C ASP A 132 10.24 -8.54 -1.52
N GLU A 133 9.50 -7.44 -1.45
CA GLU A 133 8.96 -6.86 -0.21
C GLU A 133 7.61 -7.47 0.21
N LEU A 134 7.07 -8.45 -0.55
CA LEU A 134 5.84 -9.13 -0.15
C LEU A 134 6.10 -10.13 0.99
N PRO A 135 5.10 -10.40 1.83
CA PRO A 135 5.16 -11.50 2.79
C PRO A 135 5.38 -12.85 2.12
N ASP A 136 6.14 -13.75 2.77
CA ASP A 136 6.33 -15.14 2.31
C ASP A 136 5.02 -15.87 2.01
N ILE A 137 3.96 -15.56 2.77
CA ILE A 137 2.61 -16.11 2.59
C ILE A 137 2.07 -15.81 1.18
N MET A 138 2.42 -14.65 0.62
CA MET A 138 2.05 -14.23 -0.73
C MET A 138 3.00 -14.80 -1.79
N HIS A 139 4.30 -14.91 -1.50
CA HIS A 139 5.30 -15.47 -2.42
C HIS A 139 4.97 -16.89 -2.87
N GLN A 140 4.34 -17.69 -2.01
CA GLN A 140 4.00 -19.07 -2.34
C GLN A 140 2.95 -19.21 -3.46
N LYS A 141 2.29 -18.12 -3.87
CA LYS A 141 1.23 -18.13 -4.90
C LYS A 141 1.47 -17.17 -6.04
N VAL A 142 2.22 -16.11 -5.80
CA VAL A 142 2.66 -15.17 -6.81
C VAL A 142 3.79 -15.84 -7.60
N LYS A 143 3.71 -15.84 -8.93
CA LYS A 143 4.74 -16.40 -9.82
C LYS A 143 6.05 -15.64 -9.64
N GLU A 144 7.17 -16.27 -9.94
CA GLU A 144 8.49 -15.65 -9.82
C GLU A 144 8.65 -14.40 -10.71
N THR A 145 7.96 -14.33 -11.85
CA THR A 145 8.02 -13.19 -12.76
C THR A 145 6.67 -12.88 -13.40
N TYR A 146 6.44 -11.59 -13.68
CA TYR A 146 5.27 -11.06 -14.39
C TYR A 146 5.71 -10.08 -15.48
N SER A 147 4.97 -10.08 -16.59
CA SER A 147 5.28 -9.21 -17.74
C SER A 147 4.69 -7.80 -17.56
N THR A 148 3.59 -7.69 -16.79
CA THR A 148 2.90 -6.41 -16.57
C THR A 148 2.45 -6.26 -15.12
N TRP A 149 2.33 -5.00 -14.68
CA TRP A 149 1.76 -4.67 -13.37
C TRP A 149 0.32 -5.14 -13.21
N THR A 150 -0.44 -5.17 -14.32
CA THR A 150 -1.82 -5.65 -14.31
C THR A 150 -1.88 -7.14 -13.97
N GLU A 151 -1.02 -7.97 -14.56
CA GLU A 151 -0.96 -9.40 -14.25
C GLU A 151 -0.52 -9.65 -12.80
N PHE A 152 0.52 -8.94 -12.35
CA PHE A 152 1.01 -9.03 -10.97
C PHE A 152 -0.06 -8.67 -9.95
N CYS A 153 -0.72 -7.52 -10.12
CA CYS A 153 -1.76 -7.07 -9.19
C CYS A 153 -3.00 -7.97 -9.23
N THR A 154 -3.34 -8.54 -10.39
CA THR A 154 -4.43 -9.51 -10.51
C THR A 154 -4.12 -10.78 -9.73
N ALA A 155 -2.90 -11.32 -9.87
CA ALA A 155 -2.48 -12.50 -9.13
C ALA A 155 -2.53 -12.29 -7.61
N ILE A 156 -2.16 -11.10 -7.12
CA ILE A 156 -2.29 -10.76 -5.69
C ILE A 156 -3.76 -10.79 -5.25
N LYS A 157 -4.67 -10.22 -6.04
CA LYS A 157 -6.11 -10.17 -5.72
C LYS A 157 -6.76 -11.56 -5.73
N GLU A 158 -6.26 -12.46 -6.56
CA GLU A 158 -6.79 -13.82 -6.72
C GLU A 158 -6.25 -14.81 -5.67
N VAL A 159 -5.35 -14.38 -4.77
CA VAL A 159 -4.87 -15.26 -3.70
C VAL A 159 -6.03 -15.68 -2.80
N GLU A 160 -6.21 -16.99 -2.67
CA GLU A 160 -7.29 -17.59 -1.92
C GLU A 160 -7.25 -17.19 -0.44
N MET A 161 -8.37 -16.63 0.06
CA MET A 161 -8.48 -16.14 1.43
C MET A 161 -8.20 -17.22 2.50
N ALA A 162 -8.63 -18.46 2.25
CA ALA A 162 -8.38 -19.58 3.16
C ALA A 162 -6.87 -19.81 3.38
N ARG A 163 -6.07 -19.63 2.33
CA ARG A 163 -4.61 -19.75 2.40
C ARG A 163 -3.94 -18.58 3.09
N ILE A 164 -4.45 -17.37 2.88
CA ILE A 164 -4.00 -16.18 3.62
C ILE A 164 -4.23 -16.40 5.11
N GLN A 165 -5.41 -16.85 5.50
CA GLN A 165 -5.73 -17.10 6.91
C GLN A 165 -4.91 -18.25 7.51
N ASP A 166 -4.71 -19.35 6.77
CA ASP A 166 -3.88 -20.46 7.22
C ASP A 166 -2.40 -20.05 7.37
N GLY A 167 -1.87 -19.33 6.38
CA GLY A 167 -0.51 -18.79 6.42
C GLY A 167 -0.29 -17.82 7.57
N VAL A 168 -1.24 -16.90 7.83
CA VAL A 168 -1.17 -15.98 8.97
C VAL A 168 -1.21 -16.72 10.30
N LYS A 169 -2.09 -17.73 10.45
CA LYS A 169 -2.14 -18.56 11.66
C LYS A 169 -0.85 -19.33 11.89
N LYS A 170 -0.30 -19.93 10.83
CA LYS A 170 0.97 -20.65 10.88
C LYS A 170 2.12 -19.72 11.29
N HIS A 171 2.21 -18.55 10.67
CA HIS A 171 3.23 -17.55 10.99
C HIS A 171 3.14 -17.09 12.46
N GLN A 172 1.92 -16.86 12.97
CA GLN A 172 1.72 -16.48 14.36
C GLN A 172 2.17 -17.58 15.33
N LYS A 173 1.86 -18.85 15.03
CA LYS A 173 2.29 -19.99 15.84
C LYS A 173 3.82 -20.13 15.84
N GLU A 174 4.45 -20.03 14.68
CA GLU A 174 5.91 -20.10 14.55
C GLU A 174 6.60 -18.95 15.29
N LYS A 175 6.03 -17.74 15.24
CA LYS A 175 6.52 -16.59 16.01
C LYS A 175 6.45 -16.85 17.52
N GLU A 176 5.33 -17.37 18.03
CA GLU A 176 5.19 -17.69 19.45
C GLU A 176 6.14 -18.81 19.91
N GLU A 177 6.36 -19.83 19.07
CA GLU A 177 7.32 -20.90 19.36
C GLU A 177 8.75 -20.38 19.33
N LYS A 178 9.09 -19.50 18.38
CA LYS A 178 10.40 -18.85 18.31
C LYS A 178 10.65 -17.97 19.53
N GLU A 179 9.68 -17.15 19.94
CA GLU A 179 9.81 -16.32 21.13
C GLU A 179 9.98 -17.15 22.41
N LYS A 180 9.28 -18.29 22.53
CA LYS A 180 9.46 -19.23 23.65
C LYS A 180 10.85 -19.87 23.65
N THR A 181 11.33 -20.29 22.49
CA THR A 181 12.67 -20.91 22.38
C THR A 181 13.77 -19.89 22.62
N GLU A 182 13.68 -18.68 22.07
CA GLU A 182 14.63 -17.60 22.35
C GLU A 182 14.63 -17.19 23.82
N ALA A 183 13.47 -17.08 24.47
CA ALA A 183 13.40 -16.80 25.90
C ALA A 183 14.03 -17.92 26.74
N ALA A 184 13.81 -19.18 26.38
CA ALA A 184 14.43 -20.32 27.06
C ALA A 184 15.96 -20.32 26.88
N ILE A 185 16.45 -20.06 25.67
CA ILE A 185 17.89 -19.94 25.37
C ILE A 185 18.50 -18.78 26.17
N ALA A 186 17.84 -17.62 26.21
CA ALA A 186 18.31 -16.46 26.97
C ALA A 186 18.38 -16.75 28.47
N SER A 187 17.38 -17.43 29.02
CA SER A 187 17.36 -17.86 30.42
C SER A 187 18.50 -18.82 30.75
N LEU A 188 18.70 -19.85 29.91
CA LEU A 188 19.82 -20.80 30.04
C LEU A 188 21.18 -20.09 29.96
N HIS A 189 21.35 -19.17 29.01
CA HIS A 189 22.58 -18.40 28.87
C HIS A 189 22.86 -17.56 30.11
N SER A 190 21.84 -16.91 30.68
CA SER A 190 21.95 -16.15 31.93
C SER A 190 22.35 -17.04 33.12
N MET A 191 21.80 -18.26 33.22
CA MET A 191 22.16 -19.20 34.29
C MET A 191 23.60 -19.71 34.15
N CYS A 192 24.05 -20.04 32.94
CA CYS A 192 25.43 -20.45 32.68
C CYS A 192 26.44 -19.36 33.06
N LEU A 193 26.16 -18.11 32.69
CA LEU A 193 27.02 -16.97 33.08
C LEU A 193 27.09 -16.79 34.60
N HIS A 194 25.97 -16.95 35.30
CA HIS A 194 25.95 -16.88 36.77
C HIS A 194 26.79 -17.98 37.41
N LEU A 195 26.65 -19.23 36.95
CA LEU A 195 27.43 -20.38 37.45
C LEU A 195 28.93 -20.18 37.18
N GLN A 196 29.31 -19.75 35.98
CA GLN A 196 30.71 -19.44 35.64
C GLN A 196 31.25 -18.28 36.49
N GLY A 197 30.39 -17.34 36.85
CA GLY A 197 30.60 -16.29 37.84
C GLY A 197 30.84 -16.80 39.27
N GLN A 198 30.27 -17.94 39.66
CA GLN A 198 30.49 -18.51 41.00
C GLN A 198 31.73 -19.41 41.04
N HIS A 199 32.02 -20.14 39.96
CA HIS A 199 33.17 -21.05 39.90
C HIS A 199 34.53 -20.31 39.92
N HIS A 200 34.65 -19.10 39.37
CA HIS A 200 35.90 -18.33 39.47
C HIS A 200 36.16 -17.78 40.89
N LEU A 201 35.11 -17.51 41.67
CA LEU A 201 35.24 -17.11 43.08
C LEU A 201 35.58 -18.29 43.99
N SER A 202 35.05 -19.48 43.69
CA SER A 202 35.34 -20.71 44.47
C SER A 202 36.74 -21.29 44.20
N ALA A 203 37.29 -21.11 42.99
CA ALA A 203 38.64 -21.57 42.66
C ALA A 203 39.76 -20.74 43.33
N ALA A 204 39.47 -19.49 43.75
CA ALA A 204 40.41 -18.64 44.46
C ALA A 204 40.52 -18.96 45.97
N LEU A 205 39.69 -19.88 46.50
CA LEU A 205 39.56 -20.17 47.93
C LEU A 205 40.03 -21.56 48.35
N THR A 206 40.77 -22.31 47.52
CA THR A 206 41.42 -23.55 47.96
C THR A 206 42.82 -23.25 48.53
N PRO A 207 43.05 -23.30 49.86
CA PRO A 207 44.40 -23.28 50.39
C PRO A 207 45.10 -24.58 50.00
N SER A 208 46.24 -24.41 49.34
CA SER A 208 47.22 -25.44 49.01
C SER A 208 47.56 -26.25 50.27
N VAL A 209 47.12 -27.52 50.32
CA VAL A 209 47.58 -28.46 51.35
C VAL A 209 48.98 -28.90 50.94
N LEU A 210 49.95 -28.48 51.76
CA LEU A 210 51.37 -28.76 51.67
C LEU A 210 51.65 -30.23 51.34
N ASN A 211 52.31 -30.43 50.20
CA ASN A 211 52.95 -31.67 49.83
C ASN A 211 54.28 -31.77 50.60
N ALA A 212 54.31 -32.56 51.67
CA ALA A 212 55.53 -32.96 52.35
C ALA A 212 55.73 -34.47 52.12
N SER A 213 56.70 -34.84 51.29
CA SER A 213 57.39 -36.14 51.38
C SER A 213 58.71 -36.11 50.61
N GLN A 214 59.76 -35.87 51.41
CA GLN A 214 61.08 -36.49 51.40
C GLN A 214 61.73 -36.90 50.06
N THR A 215 62.75 -36.12 49.75
CA THR A 215 63.99 -36.53 49.11
C THR A 215 64.66 -37.68 49.86
N GLN A 216 64.89 -38.83 49.20
CA GLN A 216 66.12 -39.59 49.40
C GLN A 216 66.63 -40.14 48.07
N GLN A 217 67.95 -40.06 47.95
CA GLN A 217 68.76 -40.21 46.75
C GLN A 217 69.10 -41.68 46.45
N SER A 218 69.35 -41.91 45.16
CA SER A 218 70.19 -42.91 44.49
C SER A 218 71.11 -43.81 45.32
N SER A 219 71.20 -45.10 44.96
CA SER A 219 72.40 -45.71 44.32
C SER A 219 72.48 -47.25 44.49
N THR A 220 72.61 -47.92 43.33
CA THR A 220 73.50 -49.07 43.01
C THR A 220 73.52 -50.32 43.90
N LEU A 221 72.95 -51.44 43.41
CA LEU A 221 73.60 -52.63 42.81
C LEU A 221 72.57 -53.76 42.65
#